data_AF-A0A958UPR7-F1
#
_entry.id   AF-A0A958UPR7-F1
#
_cell.length_a   1.000
_cell.length_b   1.000
_cell.length_c   1.000
_cell.angle_alpha   90.00
_cell.angle_beta   90.00
_cell.angle_gamma   90.00
#
_symmetry.space_group_name_H-M   'P 1'
#
loop_
_entity.id
_entity.type
_entity.pdbx_description
1 polymer ?
#
loop_
_entity_poly.entity_id
_entity_poly.type
_entity_poly.pdbx_seq_one_letter_code
_entity_poly.pdbx_strand_id
1 'polypeptide(L)'
;MGILDNVLKVFVGDKSKKDISQIQPLVNEIKKHEAAIEKLSHDELRAKSDFFRKEIKAAQKDVQDQIDSLEKQSEEEQDINKKEEYYNQIDKLKDDRYEIEKATLTKILPEAFAVMKETA
;
A
#
# COMPACT_ATOMS: atom_id res chain seq x y z
N MET A 1 -22.52 18.76 -33.18
CA MET A 1 -21.50 17.81 -32.70
C MET A 1 -21.35 16.74 -33.75
N GLY A 2 -20.34 16.90 -34.61
CA GLY A 2 -20.28 16.22 -35.89
C GLY A 2 -19.75 14.79 -35.75
N ILE A 3 -20.15 13.92 -36.69
CA ILE A 3 -19.67 12.53 -36.80
C ILE A 3 -18.13 12.48 -36.82
N LEU A 4 -17.47 13.52 -37.35
CA LEU A 4 -16.02 13.70 -37.38
C LEU A 4 -15.38 13.78 -35.99
N ASP A 5 -16.01 14.43 -35.01
CA ASP A 5 -15.49 14.54 -33.64
C ASP A 5 -15.51 13.19 -32.92
N ASN A 6 -16.54 12.37 -33.16
CA ASN A 6 -16.66 11.03 -32.59
C ASN A 6 -15.67 10.06 -33.24
N VAL A 7 -15.43 10.17 -34.55
CA VAL A 7 -14.42 9.36 -35.25
C VAL A 7 -13.02 9.73 -34.78
N LEU A 8 -12.67 11.02 -34.68
CA LEU A 8 -11.40 11.49 -34.14
C LEU A 8 -11.18 11.04 -32.68
N LYS A 9 -12.20 11.09 -31.81
CA LYS A 9 -12.09 10.58 -30.44
C LYS A 9 -11.87 9.06 -30.36
N VAL A 10 -12.39 8.29 -31.31
CA VAL A 10 -12.16 6.84 -31.39
C VAL A 10 -10.75 6.53 -31.91
N PHE A 11 -10.21 7.32 -32.84
CA PHE A 11 -8.87 7.14 -33.40
C PHE A 11 -7.73 7.74 -32.53
N VAL A 12 -7.96 8.86 -31.84
CA VAL A 12 -6.99 9.53 -30.95
C VAL A 12 -7.11 9.06 -29.50
N GLY A 13 -8.24 8.43 -29.15
CA GLY A 13 -8.56 8.00 -27.79
C GLY A 13 -9.10 9.14 -26.93
N ASP A 14 -10.19 8.87 -26.22
CA ASP A 14 -10.74 9.78 -25.21
C ASP A 14 -9.95 9.62 -23.90
N LYS A 15 -9.05 10.58 -23.62
CA LYS A 15 -8.19 10.57 -22.43
C LYS A 15 -8.99 10.39 -21.14
N SER A 16 -10.17 11.02 -21.03
CA SER A 16 -11.02 10.88 -19.85
C SER A 16 -11.53 9.45 -19.69
N LYS A 17 -11.98 8.81 -20.78
CA LYS A 17 -12.40 7.39 -20.74
C LYS A 17 -11.24 6.46 -20.39
N LYS A 18 -10.02 6.77 -20.86
CA LYS A 18 -8.81 6.00 -20.54
C LYS A 18 -8.43 6.12 -19.06
N ASP A 19 -8.46 7.33 -18.51
CA ASP A 19 -8.09 7.56 -17.11
C ASP A 19 -9.13 6.90 -16.17
N ILE A 20 -10.43 6.97 -16.52
CA ILE A 20 -11.51 6.27 -15.78
C ILE A 20 -11.33 4.75 -15.86
N SER A 21 -11.03 4.20 -17.04
CA SER A 21 -10.89 2.75 -17.21
C SER A 21 -9.71 2.18 -16.42
N GLN A 22 -8.68 2.98 -16.15
CA GLN A 22 -7.55 2.59 -15.31
C GLN A 22 -7.90 2.47 -13.82
N ILE A 23 -8.82 3.30 -13.32
CA ILE A 23 -9.23 3.31 -11.89
C ILE A 23 -10.41 2.36 -11.64
N GLN A 24 -11.20 2.06 -12.67
CA GLN A 24 -12.38 1.20 -12.55
C GLN A 24 -12.13 -0.16 -11.89
N PRO A 25 -11.01 -0.88 -12.12
CA PRO A 25 -10.71 -2.12 -11.42
C PRO A 25 -10.61 -1.91 -9.90
N LEU A 26 -9.92 -0.87 -9.45
CA LEU A 26 -9.79 -0.55 -8.02
C LEU A 26 -11.16 -0.22 -7.40
N VAL A 27 -11.99 0.55 -8.10
CA VAL A 27 -13.38 0.85 -7.67
C VAL A 27 -14.19 -0.44 -7.52
N ASN A 28 -14.02 -1.39 -8.44
CA ASN A 28 -14.72 -2.66 -8.37
C ASN A 28 -14.23 -3.49 -7.17
N GLU A 29 -12.93 -3.49 -6.85
CA GLU A 29 -12.41 -4.15 -5.64
C GLU A 29 -12.99 -3.51 -4.36
N ILE A 30 -13.04 -2.18 -4.27
CA ILE A 30 -13.65 -1.46 -3.13
C ILE A 30 -15.10 -1.92 -2.93
N LYS A 31 -15.89 -1.97 -4.01
CA LYS A 31 -17.29 -2.38 -3.98
C LYS A 31 -17.51 -3.82 -3.48
N LYS A 32 -16.52 -4.70 -3.63
CA LYS A 32 -16.61 -6.07 -3.06
C LYS A 32 -16.60 -6.06 -1.53
N HIS A 33 -16.03 -5.04 -0.90
CA HIS A 33 -15.98 -4.90 0.55
C HIS A 33 -17.20 -4.17 1.13
N GLU A 34 -17.90 -3.33 0.34
CA GLU A 34 -19.02 -2.49 0.81
C GLU A 34 -20.06 -3.27 1.62
N ALA A 35 -20.63 -4.33 1.06
CA ALA A 35 -21.69 -5.10 1.72
C ALA A 35 -21.25 -5.81 3.03
N ALA A 36 -19.94 -6.03 3.21
CA ALA A 36 -19.40 -6.57 4.45
C ALA A 36 -19.16 -5.46 5.48
N ILE A 37 -18.65 -4.31 5.04
CA ILE A 37 -18.40 -3.14 5.89
C ILE A 37 -19.70 -2.52 6.41
N GLU A 38 -20.74 -2.40 5.57
CA GLU A 38 -22.07 -1.88 5.95
C GLU A 38 -22.74 -2.66 7.09
N LYS A 39 -22.33 -3.91 7.33
CA LYS A 39 -22.88 -4.77 8.39
C LYS A 39 -22.15 -4.64 9.72
N LEU A 40 -21.05 -3.89 9.76
CA LEU A 40 -20.26 -3.72 10.96
C LEU A 40 -20.89 -2.67 11.87
N SER A 41 -20.83 -2.92 13.18
CA SER A 41 -21.13 -1.91 14.20
C SER A 41 -20.09 -0.80 14.22
N HIS A 42 -20.41 0.32 14.87
CA HIS A 42 -19.46 1.43 15.01
C HIS A 42 -18.15 1.04 15.71
N ASP A 43 -18.21 0.11 16.67
CA ASP A 43 -17.00 -0.34 17.36
C ASP A 43 -16.17 -1.27 16.50
N GLU A 44 -16.81 -2.12 15.68
CA GLU A 44 -16.12 -2.94 14.69
C GLU A 44 -15.49 -2.08 13.59
N LEU A 45 -16.16 -1.02 13.12
CA LEU A 45 -15.61 -0.06 12.16
C LEU A 45 -14.37 0.65 12.72
N ARG A 46 -14.39 1.07 13.99
CA ARG A 46 -13.22 1.66 14.67
C ARG A 46 -12.08 0.66 14.79
N ALA A 47 -12.38 -0.59 15.11
CA ALA A 47 -11.39 -1.66 15.23
C ALA A 47 -10.67 -1.95 13.90
N LYS A 48 -11.28 -1.66 12.74
CA LYS A 48 -10.61 -1.81 11.43
C LYS A 48 -9.35 -0.96 11.31
N SER A 49 -9.32 0.25 11.86
CA SER A 49 -8.11 1.08 11.84
C SER A 49 -6.95 0.43 12.61
N ASP A 50 -7.22 -0.20 13.76
CA ASP A 50 -6.21 -0.93 14.51
C ASP A 50 -5.76 -2.20 13.81
N PHE A 51 -6.71 -2.90 13.17
CA PHE A 51 -6.41 -4.06 12.34
C PHE A 51 -5.43 -3.69 11.21
N PHE A 52 -5.71 -2.64 10.43
CA PHE A 52 -4.82 -2.20 9.35
C PHE A 52 -3.41 -1.81 9.83
N ARG A 53 -3.32 -1.10 10.97
CA ARG A 53 -2.03 -0.77 11.60
C ARG A 53 -1.24 -2.02 11.99
N LYS A 54 -1.92 -3.06 12.51
CA LYS A 54 -1.30 -4.33 12.87
C LYS A 54 -0.82 -5.08 11.64
N GLU A 55 -1.62 -5.14 10.57
CA GLU A 55 -1.24 -5.80 9.31
C GLU A 55 0.04 -5.18 8.71
N ILE A 56 0.13 -3.85 8.65
CA ILE A 56 1.32 -3.15 8.14
C ILE A 56 2.55 -3.49 8.98
N LYS A 57 2.45 -3.39 10.31
CA LYS A 57 3.55 -3.71 11.23
C LYS A 57 3.96 -5.18 11.15
N ALA A 58 3.00 -6.08 11.06
CA ALA A 58 3.27 -7.52 10.96
C ALA A 58 4.00 -7.85 9.66
N ALA A 59 3.59 -7.25 8.54
CA ALA A 59 4.23 -7.46 7.24
C ALA A 59 5.71 -7.03 7.23
N GLN A 60 6.05 -5.95 7.94
CA GLN A 60 7.41 -5.41 8.02
C GLN A 60 8.28 -6.04 9.11
N LYS A 61 7.69 -6.88 9.98
CA LYS A 61 8.35 -7.31 11.23
C LYS A 61 9.69 -8.00 10.98
N ASP A 62 9.73 -8.95 10.05
CA ASP A 62 10.93 -9.74 9.78
C ASP A 62 12.10 -8.87 9.31
N VAL A 63 11.84 -7.97 8.36
CA VAL A 63 12.85 -7.02 7.85
C VAL A 63 13.26 -6.02 8.93
N GLN A 64 12.31 -5.57 9.77
CA GLN A 64 12.64 -4.71 10.90
C GLN A 64 13.56 -5.42 11.91
N ASP A 65 13.27 -6.67 12.26
CA ASP A 65 14.09 -7.45 13.19
C ASP A 65 15.53 -7.63 12.64
N GLN A 66 15.67 -7.82 11.32
CA GLN A 66 16.98 -7.89 10.65
C GLN A 66 17.73 -6.56 10.72
N ILE A 67 17.05 -5.43 10.47
CA ILE A 67 17.63 -4.08 10.62
C ILE A 67 18.12 -3.88 12.06
N ASP A 68 17.27 -4.15 13.05
CA ASP A 68 17.60 -3.95 14.47
C ASP A 68 18.81 -4.81 14.88
N SER A 69 18.88 -6.05 14.37
CA SER A 69 20.01 -6.95 14.61
C SER A 69 21.32 -6.41 14.01
N LEU A 70 21.28 -5.92 12.77
CA LEU A 70 22.46 -5.37 12.09
C LEU A 70 22.90 -4.04 12.72
N GLU A 71 21.96 -3.20 13.14
CA GLU A 71 22.27 -1.95 13.86
C GLU A 71 23.05 -2.26 15.14
N LYS A 72 22.58 -3.24 15.94
CA LYS A 72 23.30 -3.69 17.14
C LYS A 72 24.69 -4.26 16.82
N GLN A 73 24.80 -5.09 15.78
CA GLN A 73 26.11 -5.61 15.34
C GLN A 73 27.07 -4.49 14.92
N SER A 74 26.55 -3.44 14.26
CA SER A 74 27.34 -2.28 13.85
C SER A 74 27.84 -1.45 15.02
N GLU A 75 27.10 -1.39 16.14
CA GLU A 75 27.49 -0.68 17.35
C GLU A 75 28.64 -1.38 18.09
N GLU A 76 28.61 -2.71 18.10
CA GLU A 76 29.62 -3.55 18.76
C GLU A 76 30.90 -3.74 17.91
N GLU A 77 30.82 -3.55 16.59
CA GLU A 77 31.94 -3.73 15.66
C GLU A 77 32.92 -2.54 15.65
N GLN A 78 34.22 -2.86 15.71
CA GLN A 78 35.32 -1.89 15.72
C GLN A 78 36.01 -1.76 14.35
N ASP A 79 35.93 -2.79 13.52
CA ASP A 79 36.43 -2.74 12.15
C ASP A 79 35.52 -1.85 11.30
N ILE A 80 36.07 -0.72 10.86
CA ILE A 80 35.35 0.27 10.07
C ILE A 80 34.79 -0.34 8.77
N ASN A 81 35.53 -1.24 8.12
CA ASN A 81 35.09 -1.83 6.85
C ASN A 81 33.86 -2.72 7.05
N LYS A 82 33.86 -3.54 8.11
CA LYS A 82 32.69 -4.38 8.45
C LYS A 82 31.51 -3.54 8.89
N LYS A 83 31.76 -2.48 9.65
CA LYS A 83 30.73 -1.53 10.05
C LYS A 83 30.06 -0.86 8.84
N GLU A 84 30.85 -0.45 7.85
CA GLU A 84 30.34 0.05 6.57
C GLU A 84 29.52 -1.01 5.82
N GLU A 85 29.96 -2.27 5.82
CA GLU A 85 29.18 -3.37 5.23
C GLU A 85 27.82 -3.54 5.91
N TYR A 86 27.75 -3.48 7.24
CA TYR A 86 26.49 -3.53 7.98
C TYR A 86 25.56 -2.38 7.62
N TYR A 87 26.07 -1.14 7.53
CA TYR A 87 25.24 -0.01 7.11
C TYR A 87 24.73 -0.15 5.68
N ASN A 88 25.55 -0.65 4.76
CA ASN A 88 25.12 -0.93 3.39
C ASN A 88 24.03 -2.01 3.34
N GLN A 89 24.05 -3.00 4.23
CA GLN A 89 22.99 -4.01 4.34
C GLN A 89 21.72 -3.41 4.95
N ILE A 90 21.84 -2.59 5.99
CA ILE A 90 20.72 -1.87 6.62
C ILE A 90 19.99 -1.01 5.60
N ASP A 91 20.70 -0.27 4.75
CA ASP A 91 20.07 0.60 3.75
C ASP A 91 19.27 -0.20 2.72
N LYS A 92 19.80 -1.35 2.26
CA LYS A 92 19.05 -2.26 1.38
C LYS A 92 17.79 -2.79 2.06
N LEU A 93 17.88 -3.20 3.33
CA LEU A 93 16.73 -3.68 4.08
C LEU A 93 15.68 -2.58 4.31
N LYS A 94 16.09 -1.32 4.44
CA LYS A 94 15.14 -0.19 4.52
C LYS A 94 14.35 -0.03 3.22
N ASP A 95 15.01 -0.18 2.07
CA ASP A 95 14.35 -0.16 0.77
C ASP A 95 13.37 -1.35 0.63
N ASP A 96 13.79 -2.55 1.03
CA ASP A 96 12.93 -3.73 1.02
C ASP A 96 11.71 -3.56 1.94
N ARG A 97 11.91 -3.01 3.15
CA ARG A 97 10.84 -2.70 4.10
C ARG A 97 9.83 -1.71 3.52
N TYR A 98 10.30 -0.74 2.74
CA TYR A 98 9.44 0.24 2.07
C TYR A 98 8.60 -0.40 0.95
N GLU A 99 9.18 -1.27 0.13
CA GLU A 99 8.41 -1.98 -0.90
C GLU A 99 7.37 -2.94 -0.29
N ILE A 100 7.69 -3.59 0.84
CA ILE A 100 6.73 -4.36 1.63
C ILE A 100 5.59 -3.48 2.14
N GLU A 101 5.91 -2.28 2.64
CA GLU A 101 4.89 -1.30 3.09
C GLU A 101 3.92 -0.99 1.96
N LYS A 102 4.46 -0.60 0.81
CA LYS A 102 3.69 -0.19 -0.36
C LYS A 102 2.83 -1.33 -0.89
N ALA A 103 3.35 -2.55 -0.93
CA ALA A 103 2.59 -3.74 -1.31
C ALA A 103 1.44 -3.98 -0.32
N THR A 104 1.70 -3.87 0.98
CA THR A 104 0.70 -4.06 2.04
C THR A 104 -0.38 -2.98 1.99
N LEU A 105 0.00 -1.72 1.84
CA LEU A 105 -0.91 -0.59 1.66
C LEU A 105 -1.80 -0.77 0.44
N THR A 106 -1.21 -1.19 -0.69
CA THR A 106 -1.96 -1.48 -1.94
C THR A 106 -2.96 -2.60 -1.73
N LYS A 107 -2.58 -3.66 -0.99
CA LYS A 107 -3.44 -4.80 -0.68
C LYS A 107 -4.64 -4.40 0.20
N ILE A 108 -4.42 -3.58 1.23
CA ILE A 108 -5.49 -3.19 2.16
C ILE A 108 -6.31 -2.00 1.67
N LEU A 109 -5.81 -1.25 0.67
CA LEU A 109 -6.44 -0.03 0.15
C LEU A 109 -7.94 -0.18 -0.16
N PRO A 110 -8.40 -1.25 -0.87
CA PRO A 110 -9.82 -1.36 -1.23
C PRO A 110 -10.73 -1.46 -0.01
N GLU A 111 -10.31 -2.24 0.98
CA GLU A 111 -11.07 -2.44 2.21
C GLU A 111 -11.01 -1.21 3.12
N ALA A 112 -9.83 -0.61 3.25
CA ALA A 112 -9.64 0.61 4.05
C ALA A 112 -10.47 1.78 3.49
N PHE A 113 -10.57 1.91 2.16
CA PHE A 113 -11.40 2.92 1.53
C PHE A 113 -12.90 2.65 1.76
N ALA A 114 -13.33 1.38 1.71
CA ALA A 114 -14.71 1.02 2.02
C ALA A 114 -15.09 1.39 3.46
N VAL A 115 -14.20 1.17 4.45
CA VAL A 115 -14.39 1.61 5.84
C VAL A 115 -14.53 3.13 5.91
N MET A 116 -13.62 3.88 5.27
CA MET A 116 -13.69 5.34 5.25
C MET A 116 -15.03 5.85 4.68
N LYS A 117 -15.50 5.22 3.58
CA LYS A 117 -16.76 5.56 2.92
C LYS A 117 -17.96 5.36 3.85
N GLU A 118 -18.03 4.26 4.60
CA GLU A 118 -19.12 3.97 5.53
C GLU A 118 -19.15 4.95 6.72
N THR A 119 -17.99 5.50 7.08
CA THR A 119 -17.87 6.46 8.19
C THR A 119 -18.00 7.93 7.79
N ALA A 120 -18.11 8.25 6.49
CA ALA A 120 -18.16 9.60 5.95
C ALA A 120 -19.60 10.09 5.73
#